data_AF-A0A1X6WS50-F1
#
_entry.id   AF-A0A1X6WS50-F1
#
_cell.length_a   1.000
_cell.length_b   1.000
_cell.length_c   1.000
_cell.angle_alpha   90.00
_cell.angle_beta   90.00
_cell.angle_gamma   90.00
#
_symmetry.space_group_name_H-M   'P 1'
#
loop_
_entity.id
_entity.type
_entity.pdbx_description
1 polymer ?
#
loop_
_entity_poly.entity_id
_entity_poly.type
_entity_poly.pdbx_seq_one_letter_code
_entity_poly.pdbx_strand_id
1 'polypeptide(L)'
;MNTIKVNLPRNEQGFNGGYGEGCFVEVAKEVSDKYDSNDRGGHFEGVLANDSYYYPELKTGDKIQFTMRGDKRPVALIEKFLENYYAINDEEFNELIEKLAYK
;
A
#
# COMPACT_ATOMS: atom_id res chain seq x y z
N MET A 1 -13.85 -1.01 12.68
CA MET A 1 -12.44 -0.97 12.24
C MET A 1 -12.24 0.35 11.53
N ASN A 2 -11.07 0.95 11.66
CA ASN A 2 -10.76 2.23 11.00
C ASN A 2 -9.98 1.93 9.71
N THR A 3 -10.15 2.76 8.70
CA THR A 3 -9.50 2.54 7.39
C THR A 3 -8.54 3.67 7.10
N ILE A 4 -7.29 3.32 6.80
CA ILE A 4 -6.25 4.26 6.34
C ILE A 4 -5.84 3.92 4.91
N LYS A 5 -5.15 4.85 4.24
CA LYS A 5 -4.61 4.62 2.90
C LYS A 5 -3.10 4.36 2.97
N VAL A 6 -2.66 3.22 2.46
CA VAL A 6 -1.26 2.79 2.44
C VAL A 6 -0.80 2.66 1.00
N ASN A 7 0.40 3.16 0.70
CA ASN A 7 0.99 3.02 -0.62
C ASN A 7 1.72 1.68 -0.75
N LEU A 8 1.43 0.95 -1.82
CA LEU A 8 2.12 -0.27 -2.27
C LEU A 8 3.12 0.11 -3.39
N PRO A 9 4.41 0.24 -3.07
CA PRO A 9 5.42 0.66 -4.06
C PRO A 9 5.76 -0.50 -5.00
N ARG A 10 5.95 -0.26 -6.31
CA ARG A 10 6.41 -1.29 -7.28
C ARG A 10 7.92 -1.57 -7.22
N ASN A 11 8.69 -0.66 -6.62
CA ASN A 11 10.16 -0.72 -6.56
C ASN A 11 10.70 0.16 -5.42
N GLU A 12 12.02 0.11 -5.20
CA GLU A 12 12.73 0.91 -4.18
C GLU A 12 12.53 2.42 -4.34
N GLN A 13 12.51 2.92 -5.58
CA GLN A 13 12.29 4.34 -5.84
C GLN A 13 10.89 4.77 -5.39
N GLY A 14 9.88 3.95 -5.65
CA GLY A 14 8.52 4.12 -5.15
C GLY A 14 8.47 4.14 -3.63
N PHE A 15 9.13 3.18 -2.98
CA PHE A 15 9.18 3.10 -1.52
C PHE A 15 9.82 4.36 -0.89
N ASN A 16 10.98 4.77 -1.40
CA ASN A 16 11.73 5.92 -0.90
C ASN A 16 10.96 7.23 -1.14
N GLY A 17 10.38 7.39 -2.33
CA GLY A 17 9.56 8.53 -2.72
C GLY A 17 8.20 8.60 -2.01
N GLY A 18 7.71 7.48 -1.49
CA GLY A 18 6.36 7.37 -0.95
C GLY A 18 5.31 7.31 -2.06
N TYR A 19 5.64 6.71 -3.20
CA TYR A 19 4.76 6.50 -4.35
C TYR A 19 4.39 5.03 -4.50
N GLY A 20 3.30 4.77 -5.21
CA GLY A 20 2.77 3.43 -5.40
C GLY A 20 1.26 3.45 -5.58
N GLU A 21 0.65 2.27 -5.66
CA GLU A 21 -0.80 2.16 -5.60
C GLU A 21 -1.25 2.46 -4.17
N GLY A 22 -2.23 3.37 -4.02
CA GLY A 22 -2.81 3.61 -2.71
C GLY A 22 -3.98 2.66 -2.44
N CYS A 23 -3.79 1.69 -1.56
CA CYS A 23 -4.82 0.75 -1.11
C CYS A 23 -5.40 1.17 0.25
N PHE A 24 -6.67 0.86 0.48
CA PHE A 24 -7.32 1.01 1.76
C PHE A 24 -7.00 -0.18 2.65
N VAL A 25 -6.72 0.10 3.92
CA VAL A 25 -6.28 -0.89 4.91
C VAL A 25 -7.06 -0.68 6.19
N GLU A 26 -7.75 -1.72 6.63
CA GLU A 26 -8.39 -1.78 7.93
C GLU A 26 -7.35 -2.01 9.03
N VAL A 27 -7.40 -1.17 10.05
CA VAL A 27 -6.45 -1.18 11.16
C VAL A 27 -7.15 -1.04 12.50
N ALA A 28 -6.43 -1.42 13.56
CA ALA A 28 -6.82 -1.13 14.93
C ALA A 28 -6.86 0.39 15.19
N LYS A 29 -7.67 0.81 16.16
CA LYS A 29 -7.87 2.23 16.46
C LYS A 29 -6.56 2.93 16.85
N GLU A 30 -5.68 2.28 17.61
CA GLU A 30 -4.40 2.90 17.97
C GLU A 30 -3.51 3.20 16.76
N VAL A 31 -3.65 2.43 15.67
CA VAL A 31 -2.88 2.63 14.43
C VAL A 31 -3.46 3.78 13.62
N SER A 32 -4.79 3.89 13.54
CA SER A 32 -5.41 5.05 12.88
C SER A 32 -5.14 6.34 13.65
N ASP A 33 -5.13 6.30 14.98
CA ASP A 33 -4.84 7.49 15.78
C ASP A 33 -3.41 7.99 15.54
N LYS A 34 -2.45 7.07 15.36
CA LYS A 34 -1.06 7.39 14.95
C LYS A 34 -0.98 7.98 13.54
N TYR A 35 -1.79 7.44 12.62
CA TYR A 35 -1.91 7.97 11.26
C TYR A 35 -2.45 9.41 11.29
N ASP A 36 -3.53 9.66 12.02
CA ASP A 36 -4.16 10.98 12.14
C ASP A 36 -3.24 12.00 12.83
N SER A 37 -2.37 11.55 13.74
CA SER A 37 -1.37 12.39 14.38
C SER A 37 -0.10 12.64 13.56
N ASN A 38 -0.01 12.13 12.32
CA ASN A 38 1.20 12.16 11.49
C ASN A 38 2.42 11.57 12.21
N ASP A 39 2.27 10.44 12.89
CA ASP A 39 3.38 9.74 13.53
C ASP A 39 4.38 9.23 12.47
N ARG A 40 5.64 8.97 12.86
CA ARG A 40 6.69 8.52 11.93
C ARG A 40 7.37 7.24 12.40
N GLY A 41 7.59 6.33 11.46
CA GLY A 41 8.24 5.04 11.71
C GLY A 41 7.26 4.00 12.23
N GLY A 42 7.78 3.05 13.01
CA GLY A 42 7.02 1.91 13.51
C GLY A 42 6.80 0.81 12.48
N HIS A 43 6.35 -0.35 12.96
CA HIS A 43 5.94 -1.50 12.16
C HIS A 43 4.50 -1.84 12.53
N PHE A 44 3.61 -1.71 11.56
CA PHE A 44 2.19 -1.94 11.76
C PHE A 44 1.70 -3.00 10.78
N GLU A 45 0.64 -3.69 11.17
CA GLU A 45 -0.08 -4.65 10.34
C GLU A 45 -1.52 -4.17 10.18
N GLY A 46 -2.08 -4.38 9.00
CA GLY A 46 -3.49 -4.15 8.71
C GLY A 46 -3.99 -5.10 7.65
N VAL A 47 -5.30 -5.06 7.40
CA VAL A 47 -5.98 -5.95 6.45
C VAL A 47 -6.44 -5.13 5.25
N LEU A 48 -6.15 -5.59 4.03
CA LEU A 48 -6.60 -4.92 2.82
C LEU A 48 -8.13 -4.85 2.77
N ALA A 49 -8.66 -3.64 2.56
CA ALA A 49 -10.09 -3.40 2.37
C ALA A 49 -10.51 -3.42 0.89
N ASN A 50 -9.53 -3.51 -0.02
CA ASN A 50 -9.74 -3.65 -1.45
C ASN A 50 -8.60 -4.44 -2.08
N ASP A 51 -8.87 -5.05 -3.24
CA ASP A 51 -7.87 -5.71 -4.06
C ASP A 51 -6.85 -4.70 -4.60
N SER A 52 -5.59 -5.15 -4.74
CA SER A 52 -4.54 -4.38 -5.41
C SER A 52 -4.59 -4.62 -6.92
N TYR A 53 -4.42 -3.54 -7.67
CA TYR A 53 -4.22 -3.60 -9.11
C TYR A 53 -2.75 -3.84 -9.48
N TYR A 54 -1.80 -3.29 -8.70
CA TYR A 54 -0.37 -3.46 -8.98
C TYR A 54 0.14 -4.83 -8.55
N TYR A 55 -0.52 -5.47 -7.59
CA TYR A 55 -0.18 -6.78 -7.04
C TYR A 55 -1.43 -7.67 -7.12
N PRO A 56 -1.66 -8.36 -8.25
CA PRO A 56 -2.91 -9.10 -8.47
C PRO A 56 -3.16 -10.22 -7.45
N GLU A 57 -2.10 -10.72 -6.81
CA GLU A 57 -2.14 -11.72 -5.74
C GLU A 57 -2.65 -11.16 -4.42
N LEU A 58 -2.56 -9.84 -4.21
CA LEU A 58 -3.05 -9.16 -3.01
C LEU A 58 -4.53 -8.82 -3.14
N LYS A 59 -5.35 -9.54 -2.37
CA LYS A 59 -6.79 -9.44 -2.33
C LYS A 59 -7.28 -8.81 -1.04
N THR A 60 -8.52 -8.34 -1.10
CA THR A 60 -9.28 -7.92 0.08
C THR A 60 -9.24 -9.03 1.13
N GLY A 61 -8.88 -8.69 2.37
CA GLY A 61 -8.69 -9.64 3.47
C GLY A 61 -7.23 -10.05 3.71
N ASP A 62 -6.32 -9.79 2.78
CA ASP A 62 -4.90 -10.08 2.98
C ASP A 62 -4.25 -9.12 3.97
N LYS A 63 -3.32 -9.66 4.75
CA LYS A 63 -2.54 -8.88 5.72
C LYS A 63 -1.37 -8.21 5.06
N ILE A 64 -1.19 -6.93 5.36
CA ILE A 64 -0.04 -6.17 4.91
C ILE A 64 0.67 -5.50 6.06
N GLN A 65 1.99 -5.33 5.89
CA GLN A 65 2.81 -4.62 6.85
C GLN A 65 3.35 -3.31 6.28
N PHE A 66 3.32 -2.26 7.08
CA PHE A 66 3.65 -0.91 6.63
C PHE A 66 4.29 -0.09 7.76
N THR A 67 4.91 1.03 7.37
CA THR A 67 5.49 2.01 8.30
C THR A 67 4.89 3.39 8.07
N MET A 68 4.73 4.16 9.15
CA MET A 68 4.21 5.53 9.07
C MET A 68 5.28 6.48 8.54
N ARG A 69 4.87 7.51 7.80
CA ARG A 69 5.79 8.42 7.11
C ARG A 69 5.59 9.88 7.50
N GLY A 70 5.02 10.14 8.67
CA GLY A 70 4.73 11.50 9.13
C GLY A 70 3.56 12.09 8.37
N ASP A 71 3.79 13.24 7.73
CA ASP A 71 2.83 13.95 6.88
C ASP A 71 2.57 13.26 5.52
N LYS A 72 3.35 12.23 5.20
CA LYS A 72 3.17 11.40 4.00
C LYS A 72 2.36 10.16 4.31
N ARG A 73 1.73 9.61 3.27
CA ARG A 73 1.03 8.32 3.36
C ARG A 73 2.00 7.23 3.85
N PRO A 74 1.53 6.34 4.74
CA PRO A 74 2.26 5.13 5.10
C PRO A 74 2.60 4.31 3.86
N VAL A 75 3.67 3.54 3.97
CA VAL A 75 4.16 2.73 2.86
C VAL A 75 4.35 1.29 3.31
N ALA A 76 3.95 0.36 2.45
CA ALA A 76 4.20 -1.06 2.59
C ALA A 76 5.72 -1.35 2.69
N LEU A 77 6.09 -2.26 3.60
CA LEU A 77 7.50 -2.59 3.85
C LEU A 77 8.09 -3.41 2.69
N ILE A 78 9.12 -2.86 2.05
CA ILE A 78 9.64 -3.37 0.78
C ILE A 78 10.16 -4.81 0.84
N GLU A 79 10.94 -5.17 1.87
CA GLU A 79 11.51 -6.52 2.05
C GLU A 79 10.40 -7.58 2.13
N LYS A 80 9.24 -7.24 2.71
CA LYS A 80 8.11 -8.17 2.81
C LYS A 80 7.21 -8.14 1.58
N PHE A 81 7.30 -7.10 0.76
CA PHE A 81 6.41 -6.90 -0.37
C PHE A 81 7.02 -7.36 -1.69
N LEU A 82 8.21 -6.85 -2.04
CA LEU A 82 8.84 -7.15 -3.33
C LEU A 82 9.41 -8.57 -3.38
N GLU A 83 9.75 -9.16 -2.23
CA GLU A 83 10.23 -10.54 -2.18
C GLU A 83 9.09 -11.57 -2.26
N ASN A 84 7.88 -11.20 -1.81
CA ASN A 84 6.77 -12.15 -1.64
C ASN A 84 5.64 -12.00 -2.66
N TYR A 85 5.57 -10.89 -3.40
CA TYR A 85 4.47 -10.63 -4.33
C TYR A 85 4.98 -10.18 -5.68
N TYR A 86 4.38 -10.74 -6.73
CA TYR A 86 4.63 -10.30 -8.10
C TYR A 86 3.94 -8.96 -8.37
N ALA A 87 4.72 -7.89 -8.51
CA ALA A 87 4.24 -6.63 -9.06
C ALA A 87 4.02 -6.78 -10.57
N ILE A 88 2.94 -6.20 -11.08
CA ILE A 88 2.74 -6.10 -12.54
C ILE A 88 3.91 -5.36 -13.20
N ASN A 89 4.30 -5.83 -14.38
CA ASN A 89 5.37 -5.24 -15.18
C ASN A 89 4.89 -3.95 -15.89
N ASP A 90 5.78 -3.28 -16.63
CA ASP A 90 5.46 -1.99 -17.25
C ASP A 90 4.43 -2.08 -18.38
N GLU A 91 4.40 -3.19 -19.12
CA GLU A 91 3.38 -3.43 -20.14
C GLU A 91 2.00 -3.59 -19.50
N GLU A 92 1.90 -4.46 -18.49
CA GLU A 92 0.69 -4.68 -17.72
C GLU A 92 0.21 -3.41 -17.00
N PHE A 93 1.14 -2.60 -16.50
CA PHE A 93 0.85 -1.31 -15.89
C PHE A 93 0.28 -0.32 -16.91
N ASN A 94 0.87 -0.21 -18.09
CA ASN A 94 0.37 0.67 -19.15
C ASN A 94 -1.03 0.24 -19.60
N GLU A 95 -1.26 -1.06 -19.79
CA GLU A 95 -2.60 -1.58 -20.10
C GLU A 95 -3.62 -1.28 -19.00
N LEU A 96 -3.23 -1.40 -17.73
CA LEU A 96 -4.08 -1.07 -16.60
C LEU A 96 -4.47 0.42 -16.63
N ILE A 97 -3.50 1.30 -16.86
CA ILE A 97 -3.74 2.75 -16.96
C ILE A 97 -4.70 3.06 -18.11
N GLU A 98 -4.52 2.44 -19.27
CA GLU A 98 -5.46 2.59 -20.39
C GLU A 98 -6.86 2.12 -19.99
N LYS A 99 -7.01 0.92 -19.42
CA LYS A 99 -8.31 0.38 -18.97
C LYS A 99 -9.01 1.28 -17.94
N LEU A 100 -8.27 1.95 -17.07
CA LEU A 100 -8.82 2.85 -16.06
C LEU A 100 -9.13 4.24 -16.62
N ALA A 101 -8.39 4.73 -17.62
CA ALA A 101 -8.62 6.04 -18.23
C ALA A 101 -9.92 6.11 -19.05
N TYR A 102 -10.44 4.96 -19.49
CA TYR A 102 -11.67 4.85 -20.29
C TYR A 102 -12.89 4.32 -19.51
N LYS A 103 -12.83 4.29 -18.17
CA LYS A 103 -13.99 3.99 -17.29
C LYS A 103 -14.56 5.25 -16.68
#